data_AF-A0A8B8IRI3-F1
#
_entry.id   AF-A0A8B8IRI3-F1
#
_cell.length_a   1.000
_cell.length_b   1.000
_cell.length_c   1.000
_cell.angle_alpha   90.00
_cell.angle_beta   90.00
_cell.angle_gamma   90.00
#
_symmetry.space_group_name_H-M   'P 1'
#
loop_
_entity.id
_entity.type
_entity.pdbx_description
1 polymer ?
#
loop_
_entity_poly.entity_id
_entity_poly.type
_entity_poly.pdbx_seq_one_letter_code
_entity_poly.pdbx_strand_id
1 'polypeptide(L)'
;MDNFQNIPWCRSNWSFPSITEQDKILLHECTNLPTKDLLNDVEEIIENSHVFPIPFPIETVRLDYLKTLRPIERLERNIASTYPVIHERVILLMSKFLNYKREFGSDVEKALYMDMTVPELIDRILKKRAVCFVGPNDKYKLLNEEEG
;
A
#
# COMPACT_ATOMS: atom_id res chain seq x y z
N MET A 1 3.56 8.52 30.37
CA MET A 1 4.49 8.53 29.22
C MET A 1 5.15 7.16 29.22
N ASP A 2 4.70 6.28 28.33
CA ASP A 2 5.13 4.89 28.33
C ASP A 2 6.60 4.77 27.91
N ASN A 3 7.34 3.91 28.61
CA ASN A 3 8.78 3.79 28.49
C ASN A 3 9.15 2.91 27.27
N PHE A 4 9.11 3.50 26.08
CA PHE A 4 9.46 2.84 24.81
C PHE A 4 10.93 2.41 24.71
N GLN A 5 11.79 2.78 25.67
CA GLN A 5 13.24 2.54 25.63
C GLN A 5 13.62 1.05 25.71
N ASN A 6 12.75 0.18 26.24
CA ASN A 6 13.05 -1.24 26.43
C ASN A 6 12.54 -2.15 25.31
N ILE A 7 11.98 -1.56 24.23
CA ILE A 7 11.48 -2.34 23.11
C ILE A 7 12.63 -2.60 22.11
N PRO A 8 13.01 -3.86 21.84
CA PRO A 8 14.20 -4.18 21.03
C PRO A 8 14.22 -3.55 19.62
N TRP A 9 13.03 -3.34 19.04
CA TRP A 9 12.83 -2.72 17.73
C TRP A 9 12.68 -1.18 17.78
N CYS A 10 12.47 -0.59 18.96
CA CYS A 10 12.38 0.86 19.17
C CYS A 10 13.75 1.40 19.60
N ARG A 11 14.77 1.25 18.74
CA ARG A 11 16.08 1.87 18.97
C ARG A 11 16.02 3.33 18.54
N SER A 12 16.51 4.22 19.38
CA SER A 12 16.55 5.66 19.07
C SER A 12 17.42 5.98 17.84
N ASN A 13 18.36 5.10 17.49
CA ASN A 13 19.40 5.36 16.51
C ASN A 13 19.47 4.22 15.47
N TRP A 14 18.43 4.04 14.66
CA TRP A 14 18.55 3.17 13.49
C TRP A 14 19.35 3.91 12.41
N SER A 15 20.56 3.46 12.09
CA SER A 15 21.30 4.02 10.96
C SER A 15 20.48 3.88 9.67
N PHE A 16 20.58 4.88 8.81
CA PHE A 16 20.04 4.77 7.45
C PHE A 16 20.85 3.72 6.68
N PRO A 17 20.19 2.84 5.92
CA PRO A 17 20.88 2.00 4.96
C PRO A 17 21.72 2.87 4.01
N SER A 18 22.91 2.40 3.63
CA SER A 18 23.72 3.09 2.62
C SER A 18 22.97 3.20 1.30
N ILE A 19 23.08 4.34 0.62
CA ILE A 19 22.39 4.59 -0.65
C ILE A 19 23.39 4.43 -1.79
N THR A 20 23.12 3.52 -2.72
CA THR A 20 23.94 3.31 -3.93
C THR A 20 23.48 4.22 -5.08
N GLU A 21 24.27 4.34 -6.15
CA GLU A 21 23.84 5.09 -7.34
C GLU A 21 22.59 4.49 -8.01
N GLN A 22 22.47 3.16 -8.03
CA GLN A 22 21.28 2.48 -8.53
C GLN A 22 20.04 2.80 -7.69
N ASP A 23 20.19 2.88 -6.35
CA ASP A 23 19.09 3.28 -5.47
C ASP A 23 18.66 4.72 -5.76
N LYS A 24 19.61 5.65 -6.02
CA LYS A 24 19.29 7.06 -6.34
C LYS A 24 18.47 7.20 -7.62
N ILE A 25 18.77 6.42 -8.65
CA ILE A 25 18.02 6.43 -9.92
C ILE A 25 16.55 6.09 -9.65
N LEU A 26 16.29 4.99 -8.95
CA LEU A 26 14.93 4.57 -8.59
C LEU A 26 14.21 5.57 -7.67
N LEU A 27 14.94 6.20 -6.73
CA LEU A 27 14.36 7.19 -5.83
C LEU A 27 14.01 8.50 -6.55
N HIS A 28 14.76 8.87 -7.59
CA HIS A 28 14.46 10.05 -8.42
C HIS A 28 13.17 9.88 -9.22
N GLU A 29 12.78 8.66 -9.58
CA GLU A 29 11.49 8.39 -10.23
C GLU A 29 10.30 8.74 -9.31
N CYS A 30 10.45 8.56 -7.99
CA CYS A 30 9.43 8.92 -7.00
C CYS A 30 9.14 10.43 -6.93
N THR A 31 10.03 11.30 -7.42
CA THR A 31 9.79 12.75 -7.42
C THR A 31 8.99 13.22 -8.63
N ASN A 32 8.88 12.39 -9.67
CA ASN A 32 8.26 12.73 -10.95
C ASN A 32 6.98 11.92 -11.16
N LEU A 33 6.09 11.94 -10.18
CA LEU A 33 4.80 11.25 -10.26
C LEU A 33 3.80 12.08 -11.07
N PRO A 34 3.00 11.45 -11.95
CA PRO A 34 1.95 12.15 -12.65
C PRO A 34 0.90 12.64 -11.65
N THR A 35 0.46 13.89 -11.79
CA THR A 35 -0.73 14.37 -11.10
C THR A 35 -1.91 13.58 -11.62
N LYS A 36 -2.59 12.85 -10.73
CA LYS A 36 -3.80 12.12 -11.07
C LYS A 36 -5.00 12.94 -10.66
N ASP A 37 -5.95 13.11 -11.58
CA ASP A 37 -7.26 13.65 -11.23
C ASP A 37 -7.91 12.71 -10.22
N LEU A 38 -8.20 13.24 -9.04
CA LEU A 38 -8.81 12.48 -7.96
C LEU A 38 -10.26 12.20 -8.33
N LEU A 39 -10.62 10.92 -8.30
CA LEU A 39 -12.02 10.51 -8.35
C LEU A 39 -12.70 11.04 -7.10
N ASN A 40 -13.60 11.99 -7.27
CA ASN A 40 -14.40 12.57 -6.18
C ASN A 40 -15.87 12.14 -6.28
N ASP A 41 -16.20 11.26 -7.22
CA ASP A 41 -17.55 10.75 -7.45
C ASP A 41 -17.91 9.71 -6.37
N VAL A 42 -18.91 10.04 -5.55
CA VAL A 42 -19.33 9.20 -4.43
C VAL A 42 -20.07 7.96 -4.94
N GLU A 43 -20.90 8.12 -5.97
CA GLU A 43 -21.68 7.06 -6.60
C GLU A 43 -20.76 6.01 -7.24
N GLU A 44 -19.72 6.43 -7.96
CA GLU A 44 -18.75 5.50 -8.56
C GLU A 44 -18.05 4.64 -7.49
N ILE A 45 -17.69 5.23 -6.34
CA ILE A 45 -17.04 4.47 -5.26
C ILE A 45 -18.02 3.52 -4.57
N ILE A 46 -19.30 3.90 -4.46
CA ILE A 46 -20.35 3.02 -3.97
C ILE A 46 -20.51 1.81 -4.90
N GLU A 47 -20.56 2.02 -6.21
CA GLU A 47 -20.63 0.93 -7.21
C GLU A 47 -19.42 0.00 -7.12
N ASN A 48 -18.20 0.56 -7.03
CA ASN A 48 -16.98 -0.20 -6.81
C ASN A 48 -17.03 -1.03 -5.51
N SER A 49 -17.65 -0.49 -4.46
CA SER A 49 -17.85 -1.22 -3.20
C SER A 49 -18.85 -2.36 -3.35
N HIS A 50 -19.89 -2.25 -4.18
CA HIS A 50 -20.89 -3.32 -4.39
C HIS A 50 -20.32 -4.51 -5.17
N VAL A 51 -19.40 -4.26 -6.10
CA VAL A 51 -18.75 -5.33 -6.88
C VAL A 51 -17.49 -5.89 -6.20
N PHE A 52 -17.17 -5.43 -4.99
CA PHE A 52 -16.02 -5.94 -4.25
C PHE A 52 -16.23 -7.42 -3.91
N PRO A 53 -15.27 -8.32 -4.22
CA PRO A 53 -15.51 -9.76 -4.23
C PRO A 53 -15.72 -10.37 -2.84
N ILE A 54 -15.40 -9.65 -1.77
CA ILE A 54 -15.46 -10.17 -0.40
C ILE A 54 -16.47 -9.36 0.41
N PRO A 55 -17.37 -10.01 1.17
CA PRO A 55 -18.34 -9.29 1.98
C PRO A 55 -17.64 -8.44 3.04
N PHE A 56 -18.12 -7.21 3.22
CA PHE A 56 -17.65 -6.36 4.30
C PHE A 56 -18.19 -6.90 5.63
N PRO A 57 -17.39 -6.89 6.72
CA PRO A 57 -17.87 -7.36 8.01
C PRO A 57 -19.03 -6.54 8.59
N ILE A 58 -19.11 -5.25 8.23
CA ILE A 58 -20.08 -4.29 8.74
C ILE A 58 -20.47 -3.33 7.60
N GLU A 59 -21.77 -3.17 7.39
CA GLU A 59 -22.34 -2.32 6.33
C GLU A 59 -22.42 -0.83 6.74
N THR A 60 -22.51 -0.54 8.05
CA THR A 60 -22.71 0.83 8.56
C THR A 60 -21.53 1.77 8.35
N VAL A 61 -20.38 1.25 7.97
CA VAL A 61 -19.16 2.02 7.65
C VAL A 61 -18.97 2.24 6.15
N ARG A 62 -19.78 1.62 5.30
CA ARG A 62 -19.69 1.79 3.84
C ARG A 62 -20.30 3.12 3.41
N LEU A 63 -19.79 3.69 2.31
CA LEU A 63 -20.28 4.95 1.76
C LEU A 63 -21.78 4.92 1.47
N ASP A 64 -22.31 3.78 1.03
CA ASP A 64 -23.73 3.60 0.74
C ASP A 64 -24.63 3.88 1.95
N TYR A 65 -24.20 3.45 3.14
CA TYR A 65 -24.89 3.78 4.39
C TYR A 65 -24.52 5.17 4.90
N LEU A 66 -23.25 5.57 4.82
CA LEU A 66 -22.80 6.86 5.35
C LEU A 66 -23.43 8.06 4.64
N LYS A 67 -23.79 7.94 3.36
CA LYS A 67 -24.48 8.99 2.59
C LYS A 67 -25.86 9.36 3.18
N THR A 68 -26.49 8.45 3.93
CA THR A 68 -27.78 8.74 4.60
C THR A 68 -27.60 9.50 5.91
N LEU A 69 -26.38 9.54 6.46
CA LEU A 69 -26.08 10.12 7.78
C LEU A 69 -25.20 11.38 7.71
N ARG A 70 -24.46 11.56 6.63
CA ARG A 70 -23.44 12.62 6.48
C ARG A 70 -23.70 13.43 5.21
N PRO A 71 -23.40 14.74 5.21
CA PRO A 71 -23.47 15.57 4.01
C PRO A 71 -22.54 15.04 2.91
N ILE A 72 -22.98 15.12 1.66
CA ILE A 72 -22.24 14.58 0.50
C ILE A 72 -20.88 15.27 0.35
N GLU A 73 -20.80 16.57 0.59
CA GLU A 73 -19.58 17.37 0.45
C GLU A 73 -18.50 16.92 1.45
N ARG A 74 -18.91 16.41 2.61
CA ARG A 74 -17.98 15.84 3.59
C ARG A 74 -17.42 14.50 3.10
N LEU A 75 -18.21 13.71 2.39
CA LEU A 75 -17.78 12.42 1.84
C LEU A 75 -16.81 12.65 0.67
N GLU A 76 -17.15 13.52 -0.27
CA GLU A 76 -16.28 13.93 -1.39
C GLU A 76 -14.93 14.42 -0.89
N ARG A 77 -14.93 15.31 0.12
CA ARG A 77 -13.68 15.80 0.72
C ARG A 77 -12.84 14.68 1.31
N ASN A 78 -13.47 13.72 2.02
CA ASN A 78 -12.74 12.61 2.62
C ASN A 78 -12.11 11.71 1.55
N ILE A 79 -12.86 11.42 0.48
CA ILE A 79 -12.39 10.68 -0.69
C ILE A 79 -11.16 11.39 -1.29
N ALA A 80 -11.29 12.67 -1.62
CA ALA A 80 -10.22 13.49 -2.19
C ALA A 80 -8.97 13.56 -1.30
N SER A 81 -9.15 13.49 0.03
CA SER A 81 -8.05 13.54 0.99
C SER A 81 -7.44 12.17 1.35
N THR A 82 -7.85 11.09 0.68
CA THR A 82 -7.33 9.75 0.98
C THR A 82 -6.02 9.51 0.27
N TYR A 83 -4.97 9.18 1.03
CA TYR A 83 -3.66 8.82 0.49
C TYR A 83 -2.94 7.79 1.37
N PRO A 84 -2.11 6.92 0.79
CA PRO A 84 -1.28 6.02 1.57
C PRO A 84 -0.21 6.81 2.33
N VAL A 85 -0.05 6.51 3.62
CA VAL A 85 1.04 7.06 4.44
C VAL A 85 2.15 6.02 4.51
N ILE A 86 3.35 6.39 4.08
CA ILE A 86 4.50 5.49 4.00
C ILE A 86 5.67 6.13 4.74
N HIS A 87 6.35 5.32 5.55
CA HIS A 87 7.57 5.76 6.21
C HIS A 87 8.70 5.90 5.19
N GLU A 88 9.46 6.99 5.22
CA GLU A 88 10.54 7.29 4.24
C GLU A 88 11.52 6.13 4.01
N ARG A 89 11.95 5.45 5.10
CA ARG A 89 12.83 4.27 5.04
C ARG A 89 12.27 3.13 4.19
N VAL A 90 10.95 2.98 4.13
CA VAL A 90 10.32 1.94 3.29
C VAL A 90 10.60 2.21 1.83
N ILE A 91 10.59 3.48 1.39
CA ILE A 91 10.89 3.85 0.00
C ILE A 91 12.32 3.40 -0.38
N LEU A 92 13.28 3.62 0.51
CA LEU A 92 14.67 3.14 0.33
C LEU A 92 14.77 1.61 0.37
N LEU A 93 14.00 0.93 1.22
CA LEU A 93 13.97 -0.53 1.24
C LEU A 93 13.35 -1.11 -0.04
N MET A 94 12.35 -0.44 -0.61
CA MET A 94 11.73 -0.82 -1.89
C MET A 94 12.72 -0.69 -3.04
N SER A 95 13.50 0.39 -3.12
CA SER A 95 14.52 0.53 -4.17
C SER A 95 15.59 -0.55 -4.07
N LYS A 96 16.06 -0.84 -2.85
CA LYS A 96 17.00 -1.94 -2.59
C LYS A 96 16.42 -3.30 -2.95
N PHE A 97 15.16 -3.54 -2.61
CA PHE A 97 14.47 -4.78 -2.96
C PHE A 97 14.41 -4.97 -4.48
N LEU A 98 14.04 -3.94 -5.24
CA LEU A 98 14.01 -4.00 -6.71
C LEU A 98 15.39 -4.31 -7.29
N ASN A 99 16.43 -3.58 -6.87
CA ASN A 99 17.80 -3.82 -7.32
C ASN A 99 18.24 -5.27 -7.03
N TYR A 100 17.99 -5.73 -5.81
CA TYR A 100 18.31 -7.10 -5.39
C TYR A 100 17.57 -8.14 -6.24
N LYS A 101 16.26 -7.96 -6.48
CA LYS A 101 15.45 -8.91 -7.25
C LYS A 101 15.82 -8.93 -8.74
N ARG A 102 16.24 -7.80 -9.30
CA ARG A 102 16.74 -7.73 -10.68
C ARG A 102 18.07 -8.47 -10.87
N GLU A 103 18.94 -8.42 -9.87
CA GLU A 103 20.26 -9.07 -9.95
C GLU A 103 20.22 -10.56 -9.56
N PHE A 104 19.54 -10.87 -8.45
CA PHE A 104 19.61 -12.19 -7.80
C PHE A 104 18.29 -12.95 -7.79
N GLY A 105 17.20 -12.39 -8.34
CA GLY A 105 15.91 -13.08 -8.44
C GLY A 105 15.96 -14.31 -9.34
N SER A 106 14.96 -15.18 -9.20
CA SER A 106 14.64 -16.21 -10.19
C SER A 106 14.29 -15.58 -11.55
N ASP A 107 14.28 -16.38 -12.62
CA ASP A 107 13.94 -15.88 -13.97
C ASP A 107 12.57 -15.19 -14.01
N VAL A 108 11.60 -15.73 -13.26
CA VAL A 108 10.25 -15.16 -13.12
C VAL A 108 10.28 -13.82 -12.39
N GLU A 109 11.02 -13.73 -11.27
CA GLU A 109 11.14 -12.47 -10.52
C GLU A 109 11.89 -11.41 -11.31
N LYS A 110 12.98 -11.78 -11.98
CA LYS A 110 13.74 -10.87 -12.84
C LYS A 110 12.86 -10.29 -13.92
N ALA A 111 12.11 -11.14 -14.63
CA ALA A 111 11.16 -10.69 -15.65
C ALA A 111 10.06 -9.79 -15.06
N LEU A 112 9.56 -10.09 -13.86
CA LEU A 112 8.53 -9.30 -13.20
C LEU A 112 9.02 -7.91 -12.75
N TYR A 113 10.23 -7.83 -12.19
CA TYR A 113 10.75 -6.62 -11.55
C TYR A 113 11.68 -5.78 -12.45
N MET A 114 12.04 -6.27 -13.63
CA MET A 114 13.01 -5.64 -14.55
C MET A 114 12.78 -4.15 -14.73
N ASP A 115 11.55 -3.77 -15.09
CA ASP A 115 11.17 -2.39 -15.40
C ASP A 115 10.28 -1.74 -14.33
N MET A 116 9.99 -2.45 -13.23
CA MET A 116 9.08 -1.98 -12.19
C MET A 116 9.72 -0.87 -11.35
N THR A 117 9.06 0.27 -11.28
CA THR A 117 9.47 1.42 -10.47
C THR A 117 9.08 1.25 -8.99
N VAL A 118 9.65 2.07 -8.09
CA VAL A 118 9.27 2.05 -6.66
C VAL A 118 7.78 2.39 -6.43
N PRO A 119 7.19 3.40 -7.09
CA PRO A 119 5.76 3.68 -6.99
C PRO A 119 4.88 2.52 -7.47
N GLU A 120 5.25 1.84 -8.56
CA GLU A 120 4.52 0.68 -9.07
C GLU A 120 4.61 -0.51 -8.12
N LEU A 121 5.76 -0.72 -7.47
CA LEU A 121 5.89 -1.74 -6.43
C LEU A 121 4.98 -1.44 -5.24
N ILE A 122 4.89 -0.18 -4.81
CA ILE A 122 3.98 0.25 -3.74
C ILE A 122 2.52 -0.01 -4.16
N ASP A 123 2.12 0.43 -5.35
CA ASP A 123 0.76 0.22 -5.88
C ASP A 123 0.42 -1.27 -5.99
N ARG A 124 1.38 -2.09 -6.44
CA ARG A 124 1.25 -3.54 -6.48
C ARG A 124 1.03 -4.12 -5.09
N ILE A 125 1.79 -3.72 -4.09
CA ILE A 125 1.62 -4.21 -2.70
C ILE A 125 0.25 -3.81 -2.16
N LEU A 126 -0.21 -2.58 -2.42
CA LEU A 126 -1.52 -2.12 -1.99
C LEU A 126 -2.66 -2.90 -2.66
N LYS A 127 -2.55 -3.19 -3.96
CA LYS A 127 -3.59 -3.86 -4.75
C LYS A 127 -3.57 -5.39 -4.67
N LYS A 128 -2.40 -6.00 -4.46
CA LYS A 128 -2.20 -7.46 -4.50
C LYS A 128 -1.91 -8.07 -3.13
N ARG A 129 -2.14 -7.32 -2.04
CA ARG A 129 -2.07 -7.86 -0.67
C ARG A 129 -3.15 -8.92 -0.44
N ALA A 130 -2.87 -9.83 0.49
CA ALA A 130 -3.91 -10.64 1.10
C ALA A 130 -4.94 -9.74 1.80
N VAL A 131 -6.18 -10.21 1.83
CA VAL A 131 -7.32 -9.52 2.43
C VAL A 131 -7.21 -9.58 3.93
N CYS A 132 -6.83 -10.73 4.46
CA CYS A 132 -6.52 -10.92 5.86
C CYS A 132 -5.44 -11.99 6.05
N PHE A 133 -4.75 -11.89 7.19
CA PHE A 133 -3.92 -12.93 7.77
C PHE A 133 -4.53 -13.30 9.12
N VAL A 134 -4.62 -14.59 9.44
CA VAL A 134 -5.25 -15.10 10.65
C VAL A 134 -4.46 -16.22 11.30
N GLY A 135 -4.43 -16.19 12.64
CA GLY A 135 -3.78 -17.22 13.46
C GLY A 135 -2.24 -17.15 13.47
N PRO A 136 -1.59 -18.04 14.23
CA PRO A 136 -0.14 -18.01 14.45
C PRO A 136 0.70 -18.52 13.27
N ASN A 137 0.05 -19.10 12.27
CA ASN A 137 0.72 -19.65 11.08
C ASN A 137 0.53 -18.75 9.84
N ASP A 138 0.08 -17.50 10.05
CA ASP A 138 -0.19 -16.53 8.98
C ASP A 138 -1.09 -17.09 7.86
N LYS A 139 -2.12 -17.86 8.23
CA LYS A 139 -3.11 -18.31 7.24
C LYS A 139 -3.71 -17.11 6.56
N TYR A 140 -3.87 -17.15 5.24
CA TYR A 140 -4.27 -15.97 4.48
C TYR A 140 -5.46 -16.24 3.58
N LYS A 141 -6.16 -15.16 3.24
CA LYS A 141 -7.20 -15.16 2.21
C LYS A 141 -6.91 -14.09 1.17
N LEU A 142 -6.96 -14.47 -0.10
CA LEU A 142 -6.75 -13.57 -1.24
C LEU A 142 -8.08 -13.01 -1.77
N LEU A 143 -8.01 -12.00 -2.65
CA LEU A 143 -9.19 -11.35 -3.26
C LEU A 143 -10.00 -12.30 -4.17
N ASN A 144 -9.36 -13.33 -4.72
CA ASN A 144 -9.98 -14.39 -5.50
C ASN A 144 -10.50 -15.54 -4.62
N GLU A 145 -10.60 -15.33 -3.31
CA GLU A 145 -11.04 -16.30 -2.30
C GLU A 145 -10.12 -17.50 -2.08
N GLU A 146 -8.94 -17.54 -2.72
CA GLU A 146 -7.93 -18.57 -2.44
C GLU A 146 -7.38 -18.40 -1.02
N GLU A 147 -7.14 -19.53 -0.35
CA GLU A 147 -6.68 -19.61 1.03
C GLU A 147 -5.38 -20.44 1.12
N GLY A 148 -4.55 -20.14 2.12
CA GLY A 148 -3.30 -20.85 2.41
C GLY A 148 -2.85 -20.73 3.85
#